data_AF-A0A7Y4XC94-F1
#
_entry.id   AF-A0A7Y4XC94-F1
#
_cell.length_a   1.000
_cell.length_b   1.000
_cell.length_c   1.000
_cell.angle_alpha   90.00
_cell.angle_beta   90.00
_cell.angle_gamma   90.00
#
_symmetry.space_group_name_H-M   'P 1'
#
loop_
_entity.id
_entity.type
_entity.pdbx_description
1 polymer ?
#
loop_
_entity_poly.entity_id
_entity_poly.type
_entity_poly.pdbx_seq_one_letter_code
_entity_poly.pdbx_strand_id
1 'polypeptide(L)' 'MALATRENPDNGQLEVLVNDQWVRFDEYRSKQIDDAYQTSVQFLRERLGEDQARKLADSINETKS' A
#
# COMPACT_ATOMS: atom_id res chain seq x y z
N MET A 1 6.66 7.18 -14.37
CA MET A 1 7.79 8.13 -14.37
C MET A 1 9.01 7.41 -13.82
N ALA A 2 10.18 7.54 -14.45
CA ALA A 2 11.42 7.00 -13.89
C ALA A 2 11.91 7.94 -12.79
N LEU A 3 12.29 7.40 -11.63
CA LEU A 3 12.91 8.18 -10.55
C LEU A 3 14.36 8.49 -10.94
N ALA A 4 14.86 9.66 -10.53
CA ALA A 4 16.28 9.96 -10.64
C ALA A 4 17.06 9.02 -9.71
N THR A 5 18.14 8.44 -10.22
CA THR A 5 19.01 7.52 -9.48
C THR A 5 20.43 8.09 -9.42
N ARG A 6 21.15 7.81 -8.33
CA ARG A 6 22.57 8.13 -8.20
C ARG A 6 23.30 7.06 -7.39
N GLU A 7 24.60 6.96 -7.58
CA GLU A 7 25.47 6.24 -6.66
C GLU A 7 25.95 7.23 -5.59
N ASN A 8 25.80 6.88 -4.32
CA ASN A 8 26.27 7.71 -3.22
C ASN A 8 27.80 7.65 -3.16
N PRO A 9 28.52 8.80 -3.26
CA PRO A 9 29.97 8.82 -3.31
C PRO A 9 30.65 8.39 -2.00
N ASP A 10 29.94 8.42 -0.87
CA ASP A 10 30.50 8.13 0.45
C ASP A 10 30.51 6.62 0.76
N ASN A 11 29.57 5.87 0.17
CA ASN A 11 29.37 4.45 0.51
C ASN A 11 29.12 3.53 -0.71
N GLY A 12 29.07 4.07 -1.93
CA GLY A 12 28.84 3.32 -3.17
C GLY A 12 27.43 2.74 -3.32
N GLN A 13 26.47 3.14 -2.48
CA GLN A 13 25.12 2.59 -2.51
C GLN A 13 24.26 3.32 -3.55
N LEU A 14 23.37 2.57 -4.20
CA LEU A 14 22.39 3.14 -5.12
C LEU A 14 21.30 3.86 -4.32
N GLU A 15 21.08 5.12 -4.63
CA GLU A 15 20.04 5.96 -4.05
C GLU A 15 19.05 6.42 -5.14
N VAL A 16 17.82 6.69 -4.72
CA VAL A 16 16.76 7.23 -5.55
C VAL A 16 16.20 8.51 -4.94
N LEU A 17 15.87 9.47 -5.79
CA LEU A 17 15.31 10.75 -5.36
C LEU A 17 13.79 10.62 -5.16
N VAL A 18 13.34 10.80 -3.93
CA VAL A 18 11.94 10.70 -3.51
C VAL A 18 11.63 11.87 -2.59
N ASN A 19 10.60 12.66 -2.91
CA ASN A 19 10.22 13.84 -2.12
C ASN A 19 11.41 14.78 -1.82
N ASP A 20 12.23 15.05 -2.83
CA ASP A 20 13.45 15.87 -2.73
C ASP A 20 14.52 15.33 -1.76
N GLN A 21 14.43 14.05 -1.38
CA GLN A 21 15.39 13.36 -0.54
C GLN A 21 15.98 12.15 -1.26
N TRP A 22 17.28 11.97 -1.10
CA TRP A 22 17.96 10.77 -1.57
C TRP A 22 17.81 9.67 -0.52
N VAL A 23 17.20 8.57 -0.92
CA VAL A 23 16.98 7.39 -0.08
C VAL A 23 17.58 6.18 -0.75
N ARG A 24 18.09 5.25 0.05
CA ARG A 24 18.67 4.03 -0.50
C ARG A 24 17.63 3.24 -1.28
N PHE A 25 18.05 2.70 -2.42
CA PHE A 25 17.14 2.00 -3.32
C PHE A 25 16.52 0.75 -2.69
N ASP A 26 17.30 -0.01 -1.91
CA ASP A 26 16.84 -1.21 -1.21
C ASP A 26 15.77 -0.90 -0.15
N GLU A 27 15.97 0.16 0.62
CA GLU A 27 15.00 0.66 1.59
C GLU A 27 13.72 1.15 0.90
N TYR A 28 13.88 1.96 -0.15
CA TYR A 28 12.75 2.45 -0.95
C TYR A 28 11.93 1.31 -1.54
N ARG A 29 12.60 0.30 -2.09
CA ARG A 29 11.95 -0.85 -2.72
C ARG A 29 11.22 -1.71 -1.72
N SER A 30 11.81 -1.96 -0.56
CA SER A 30 11.19 -2.73 0.53
C SER A 30 9.93 -2.02 1.02
N LYS A 31 10.01 -0.70 1.26
CA LYS A 31 8.87 0.12 1.67
C LYS A 31 7.71 0.07 0.68
N GLN A 32 7.98 0.13 -0.63
CA GLN A 32 6.92 0.01 -1.63
C GLN A 32 6.18 -1.33 -1.57
N ILE A 33 6.89 -2.43 -1.32
CA ILE A 33 6.29 -3.76 -1.23
C ILE A 33 5.40 -3.85 0.01
N ASP A 34 5.89 -3.35 1.15
CA ASP A 34 5.14 -3.33 2.41
C ASP A 34 3.88 -2.45 2.29
N ASP A 35 4.01 -1.24 1.74
CA ASP A 35 2.90 -0.31 1.54
C ASP A 35 1.84 -0.93 0.59
N ALA A 36 2.26 -1.64 -0.47
CA ALA A 36 1.35 -2.35 -1.39
C ALA A 36 0.65 -3.53 -0.70
N TYR A 37 1.36 -4.29 0.14
CA TYR A 37 0.79 -5.38 0.92
C TYR A 37 -0.25 -4.85 1.92
N GLN A 38 0.08 -3.81 2.68
CA GLN A 38 -0.85 -3.18 3.61
C GLN A 38 -2.09 -2.63 2.92
N THR A 39 -1.92 -1.95 1.78
CA THR A 39 -3.05 -1.45 0.98
C THR A 39 -3.94 -2.59 0.52
N SER A 40 -3.36 -3.72 0.09
CA SER A 40 -4.10 -4.91 -0.32
C SER A 40 -4.87 -5.53 0.86
N VAL A 41 -4.26 -5.61 2.04
CA VAL A 41 -4.91 -6.11 3.27
C VAL A 41 -6.06 -5.19 3.69
N GLN A 42 -5.86 -3.88 3.66
CA GLN A 42 -6.89 -2.91 3.99
C GLN A 42 -8.07 -3.01 3.01
N PHE A 43 -7.80 -3.03 1.70
CA PHE A 43 -8.82 -3.20 0.68
C PHE A 43 -9.64 -4.48 0.89
N LEU A 44 -8.98 -5.60 1.19
CA LEU A 44 -9.66 -6.86 1.46
C LEU A 44 -10.52 -6.77 2.74
N ARG A 45 -10.04 -6.12 3.80
CA ARG A 45 -10.81 -5.94 5.04
C ARG A 45 -12.02 -5.05 4.83
N GLU A 46 -11.87 -3.92 4.15
CA GLU A 46 -12.96 -3.00 3.85
C GLU A 46 -14.03 -3.69 3.01
N ARG A 47 -13.61 -4.41 1.96
CA ARG A 47 -14.55 -5.13 1.08
C ARG A 47 -15.25 -6.30 1.76
N LEU A 48 -14.54 -7.10 2.56
CA LEU A 48 -15.15 -8.18 3.32
C LEU A 48 -16.07 -7.66 4.44
N GLY A 49 -15.71 -6.54 5.06
CA GLY A 49 -16.55 -5.85 6.05
C GLY A 49 -17.80 -5.25 5.43
N GLU A 50 -17.68 -4.62 4.27
CA GLU A 50 -18.80 -4.07 3.49
C GLU A 50 -19.74 -5.19 3.01
N ASP A 51 -19.20 -6.31 2.50
CA ASP A 51 -19.99 -7.47 2.11
C ASP A 51 -20.77 -8.07 3.29
N GLN A 52 -20.17 -8.14 4.48
CA GLN A 52 -20.87 -8.62 5.68
C GLN A 52 -21.93 -7.64 6.17
N ALA A 53 -21.65 -6.33 6.13
CA ALA A 53 -22.63 -5.30 6.47
C ALA A 53 -23.84 -5.32 5.52
N ARG A 54 -23.59 -5.55 4.22
CA ARG A 54 -24.63 -5.65 3.19
C ARG A 54 -25.50 -6.89 3.38
N LYS A 55 -24.90 -8.06 3.63
CA LYS A 55 -25.64 -9.29 3.99
C LYS A 55 -26.53 -9.13 5.22
N LEU A 56 -26.02 -8.44 6.25
CA LEU A 56 -26.80 -8.16 7.45
C LEU A 56 -28.00 -7.24 7.13
N ALA A 57 -27.80 -6.18 6.35
CA ALA A 57 -28.89 -5.29 5.94
C ALA A 57 -29.98 -6.01 5.13
N ASP A 58 -29.58 -6.90 4.21
CA ASP A 58 -30.52 -7.69 3.41
C ASP A 58 -31.34 -8.65 4.29
N SER A 59 -30.69 -9.33 5.25
CA SER A 59 -31.37 -10.23 6.19
C SER A 59 -32.38 -9.53 7.11
N ILE A 60 -32.10 -8.28 7.50
CA ILE A 60 -33.01 -7.45 8.32
C ILE A 60 -34.24 -7.02 7.51
N ASN A 61 -34.09 -6.76 6.21
CA ASN A 61 -35.20 -6.37 5.33
C ASN A 61 -36.10 -7.56 4.96
N GLU A 62 -35.55 -8.75 4.73
CA GLU A 62 -36.33 -9.97 4.49
C GLU A 62 -37.18 -10.36 5.72
N THR A 63 -36.68 -10.15 6.93
CA THR A 63 -37.42 -10.49 8.16
C THR A 63 -38.58 -9.53 8.45
N LYS A 64 -38.64 -8.37 7.77
CA LYS A 64 -39.70 -7.36 7.94
C LYS A 64 -40.77 -7.37 6.84
N SER A 65 -40.60 -8.19 5.81
CA SER A 65 -41.61 -8.42 4.75
C SER A 65 -42.45 -9.66 5.05
#